data_AF-A0AA47P3E3-F1
#
_entry.id   AF-A0AA47P3E3-F1
#
_cell.length_a   1.000
_cell.length_b   1.000
_cell.length_c   1.000
_cell.angle_alpha   90.00
_cell.angle_beta   90.00
_cell.angle_gamma   90.00
#
_symmetry.space_group_name_H-M   'P 1'
#
loop_
_entity.id
_entity.type
_entity.pdbx_description
1 polymer ?
#
loop_
_entity_poly.entity_id
_entity_poly.type
_entity_poly.pdbx_seq_one_letter_code
_entity_poly.pdbx_strand_id
1 'polypeptide(L)'
;MSESKTKKTYHFQEEWEEEFFFTTVRDKSVCLICGAAVALAKRHNVERHFSTLHRTFNASYPPGSTLRAEKSILNATAPASGALDRAAEKYTQLISRLGHEFEERFQDFDKLQPCVTFISNPFLQVDITCISEQLGETFNLNAGELEMEILTLQNDITLKAHQGSPHFWCLVDSEKYKGLHTAALKTACLFGSTYLCESAFSNMSFIKNKHRTRLTDAHLEDSIRVAVSSYTPNYSALVDSMQCQASH
;
A
#
# COMPACT_ATOMS: atom_id res chain seq x y z
N MET A 1 41.66 60.31 -28.86
CA MET A 1 40.35 59.85 -28.37
C MET A 1 39.93 58.64 -29.20
N SER A 2 39.93 57.45 -28.61
CA SER A 2 39.38 56.22 -29.20
C SER A 2 38.54 55.59 -28.12
N GLU A 3 37.23 55.58 -28.35
CA GLU A 3 36.15 55.26 -27.42
C GLU A 3 36.34 53.89 -26.77
N SER A 4 36.25 53.87 -25.43
CA SER A 4 36.15 52.64 -24.66
C SER A 4 34.80 51.99 -24.96
N LYS A 5 34.80 50.93 -25.77
CA LYS A 5 33.60 50.12 -26.06
C LYS A 5 33.18 49.43 -24.77
N THR A 6 32.14 49.95 -24.12
CA THR A 6 31.47 49.31 -22.99
C THR A 6 31.04 47.89 -23.37
N LYS A 7 31.63 46.89 -22.71
CA LYS A 7 31.34 45.48 -22.93
C LYS A 7 29.93 45.21 -22.39
N LYS A 8 28.93 45.20 -23.28
CA LYS A 8 27.54 44.86 -22.92
C LYS A 8 27.51 43.40 -22.43
N THR A 9 27.20 43.19 -21.15
CA THR A 9 26.93 41.88 -20.58
C THR A 9 25.55 41.43 -21.03
N TYR A 10 25.46 40.24 -21.65
CA TYR A 10 24.20 39.66 -22.08
C TYR A 10 23.88 38.50 -21.13
N HIS A 11 22.67 38.50 -20.58
CA HIS A 11 22.21 37.49 -19.65
C HIS A 11 21.13 36.62 -20.31
N PHE A 12 21.17 35.32 -20.00
CA PHE A 12 20.10 34.39 -20.35
C PHE A 12 18.83 34.73 -19.58
N GLN A 13 17.67 34.58 -20.22
CA GLN A 13 16.36 34.80 -19.58
C GLN A 13 15.64 33.45 -19.45
N GLU A 14 15.07 33.18 -18.28
CA GLU A 14 14.38 31.91 -17.97
C GLU A 14 13.18 31.66 -18.91
N GLU A 15 12.53 32.72 -19.40
CA GLU A 15 11.43 32.62 -20.38
C GLU A 15 11.85 31.89 -21.68
N TRP A 16 13.13 31.91 -22.03
CA TRP A 16 13.64 31.24 -23.23
C TRP A 16 13.64 29.71 -23.10
N GLU A 17 13.56 29.18 -21.88
CA GLU A 17 13.47 27.74 -21.64
C GLU A 17 12.18 27.17 -22.24
N GLU A 18 11.06 27.88 -22.08
CA GLU A 18 9.77 27.45 -22.64
C GLU A 18 9.51 28.04 -24.03
N GLU A 19 9.93 29.28 -24.30
CA GLU A 19 9.70 29.92 -25.61
C GLU A 19 10.55 29.33 -26.74
N PHE A 20 11.79 28.94 -26.46
CA PHE A 20 12.74 28.50 -27.49
C PHE A 20 13.42 27.17 -27.17
N PHE A 21 13.12 26.55 -26.03
CA PHE A 21 13.77 25.30 -25.59
C PHE A 21 15.28 25.46 -25.49
N PHE A 22 15.74 26.45 -24.72
CA PHE A 22 17.15 26.66 -24.42
C PHE A 22 17.40 26.59 -22.92
N THR A 23 18.61 26.24 -22.49
CA THR A 23 19.05 26.40 -21.10
C THR A 23 20.49 26.91 -21.07
N THR A 24 20.99 27.28 -19.89
CA THR A 24 22.40 27.70 -19.74
C THR A 24 23.24 26.57 -19.18
N VAL A 25 24.30 26.19 -19.90
CA VAL A 25 25.30 25.20 -19.45
C VAL A 25 26.69 25.82 -19.57
N ARG A 26 27.40 25.97 -18.45
CA ARG A 26 28.76 26.57 -18.40
C ARG A 26 28.84 27.90 -19.18
N ASP A 27 27.93 28.82 -18.89
CA ASP A 27 27.79 30.15 -19.50
C ASP A 27 27.50 30.17 -21.01
N LYS A 28 27.08 29.05 -21.59
CA LYS A 28 26.62 28.95 -22.99
C LYS A 28 25.14 28.62 -23.04
N SER A 29 24.41 29.24 -23.96
CA SER A 29 23.01 28.90 -24.23
C SER A 29 22.96 27.63 -25.08
N VAL A 30 22.40 26.55 -24.56
CA VAL A 30 22.32 25.23 -25.21
C VAL A 30 20.87 24.90 -25.55
N CYS A 31 20.63 24.47 -26.79
CA CYS A 31 19.30 24.04 -27.23
C CYS A 31 18.94 22.68 -26.62
N LEU A 32 17.78 22.59 -25.97
CA LEU A 32 17.25 21.37 -25.35
C LEU A 32 16.67 20.38 -26.36
N ILE A 33 16.47 20.78 -27.62
CA ILE A 33 15.95 19.89 -28.69
C ILE A 33 17.09 19.15 -29.39
N CYS A 34 18.21 19.82 -29.67
CA CYS A 34 19.31 19.26 -30.46
C CYS A 34 20.69 19.29 -29.78
N GLY A 35 20.82 19.90 -28.60
CA GLY A 35 22.08 19.99 -27.85
C GLY A 35 23.08 21.01 -28.39
N ALA A 36 22.75 21.77 -29.43
CA ALA A 36 23.65 22.76 -30.02
C ALA A 36 23.84 23.99 -29.11
N ALA A 37 25.08 24.47 -28.98
CA ALA A 37 25.41 25.66 -28.20
C ALA A 37 25.41 26.93 -29.07
N VAL A 38 24.82 28.00 -28.55
CA VAL A 38 24.83 29.36 -29.10
C VAL A 38 25.76 30.22 -28.25
N ALA A 39 26.78 30.80 -28.88
CA ALA A 39 27.90 31.46 -28.20
C ALA A 39 27.52 32.80 -27.50
N LEU A 40 26.41 33.42 -27.86
CA LEU A 40 25.94 34.68 -27.29
C LEU A 40 24.49 34.53 -26.83
N ALA A 41 24.27 34.67 -25.53
CA ALA A 41 22.96 34.64 -24.88
C ALA A 41 22.12 35.88 -25.24
N LYS A 42 21.66 35.94 -26.50
CA LYS A 42 20.76 36.96 -27.02
C LYS A 42 19.49 36.29 -27.52
N ARG A 43 18.33 36.86 -27.19
CA ARG A 43 17.01 36.41 -27.67
C ARG A 43 17.01 36.10 -29.17
N HIS A 44 17.46 37.06 -29.98
CA HIS A 44 17.54 36.90 -31.44
C HIS A 44 18.34 35.68 -31.90
N ASN A 45 19.39 35.28 -31.17
CA ASN A 45 20.21 34.13 -31.56
C ASN A 45 19.50 32.80 -31.24
N VAL A 46 18.89 32.69 -30.06
CA VAL A 46 18.14 31.49 -29.65
C VAL A 46 16.85 31.33 -30.45
N GLU A 47 16.15 32.44 -30.71
CA GLU A 47 14.95 32.50 -31.53
C GLU A 47 15.23 32.14 -32.99
N ARG A 48 16.33 32.67 -33.56
CA ARG A 48 16.77 32.28 -34.91
C ARG A 48 17.08 30.80 -34.99
N HIS A 49 17.83 30.26 -34.02
CA HIS A 49 18.14 28.84 -33.98
C HIS A 49 16.85 28.00 -33.97
N PHE A 50 15.93 28.31 -33.04
CA PHE A 50 14.66 27.60 -32.90
C PHE A 50 13.82 27.68 -34.18
N SER A 51 13.64 28.89 -34.72
CA SER A 51 12.82 29.11 -35.91
C SER A 51 13.40 28.50 -37.18
N THR A 52 14.72 28.32 -37.27
CA THR A 52 15.37 27.80 -38.49
C THR A 52 15.54 26.29 -38.48
N LEU A 53 15.88 25.69 -37.34
CA LEU A 53 16.17 24.26 -37.19
C LEU A 53 14.97 23.46 -36.65
N HIS A 54 14.00 24.11 -36.01
CA HIS A 54 12.84 23.48 -35.37
C HIS A 54 11.51 24.08 -35.85
N ARG A 55 11.41 24.33 -37.17
CA ARG A 55 10.27 25.00 -37.83
C ARG A 55 8.91 24.41 -37.52
N THR A 56 8.82 23.10 -37.42
CA THR A 56 7.56 22.36 -37.17
C THR A 56 7.27 22.15 -35.70
N PHE A 57 8.18 22.51 -34.80
CA PHE A 57 8.08 22.15 -33.39
C PHE A 57 6.90 22.85 -32.71
N ASN A 58 6.59 24.10 -33.09
CA ASN A 58 5.41 24.82 -32.61
C ASN A 58 4.09 24.19 -33.07
N ALA A 59 4.07 23.42 -34.16
CA ALA A 59 2.85 22.72 -34.60
C ALA A 59 2.54 21.53 -33.69
N SER A 60 3.58 20.82 -33.21
CA SER A 60 3.44 19.71 -32.26
C SER A 60 3.31 20.17 -30.81
N TYR A 61 3.93 21.30 -30.46
CA TYR A 61 3.95 21.86 -29.10
C TYR A 61 3.66 23.36 -29.13
N PRO A 62 2.38 23.78 -29.24
CA PRO A 62 2.02 25.19 -29.33
C PRO A 62 2.48 26.02 -28.12
N PRO A 63 2.97 27.26 -28.31
CA PRO A 63 3.29 28.17 -27.19
C PRO A 63 2.13 28.30 -26.19
N GLY A 64 2.43 28.22 -24.89
CA GLY A 64 1.44 28.30 -23.82
C GLY A 64 0.60 27.04 -23.57
N SER A 65 0.83 25.94 -24.30
CA SER A 65 0.15 24.66 -24.05
C SER A 65 0.78 23.85 -22.91
N THR A 66 -0.02 23.03 -22.23
CA THR A 66 0.46 22.09 -21.19
C THR A 66 1.47 21.08 -21.76
N LEU A 67 1.23 20.57 -22.96
CA LEU A 67 2.15 19.67 -23.68
C LEU A 67 3.52 20.30 -23.91
N ARG A 68 3.58 21.62 -24.12
CA ARG A 68 4.85 22.33 -24.29
C ARG A 68 5.62 22.47 -22.99
N ALA A 69 4.94 22.78 -21.89
CA ALA A 69 5.54 22.85 -20.56
C ALA A 69 6.11 21.47 -20.16
N GLU A 70 5.33 20.40 -20.33
CA GLU A 70 5.79 19.03 -20.08
C GLU A 70 6.99 18.66 -20.96
N LYS A 71 6.96 19.01 -22.26
CA LYS A 71 8.05 18.75 -23.19
C LYS A 71 9.32 19.51 -22.82
N SER A 72 9.20 20.74 -22.29
CA SER A 72 10.34 21.55 -21.85
C SER A 72 11.06 20.88 -20.68
N ILE A 73 10.29 20.41 -19.69
CA ILE A 73 10.83 19.68 -18.53
C ILE A 73 11.55 18.39 -18.97
N LEU A 74 10.92 17.59 -19.83
CA LEU A 74 11.52 16.36 -20.35
C LEU A 74 12.81 16.63 -21.12
N ASN A 75 12.84 17.65 -21.99
CA ASN A 75 14.03 17.96 -22.78
C ASN A 75 15.14 18.64 -21.94
N ALA A 76 14.80 19.42 -20.91
CA ALA A 76 15.76 19.94 -19.93
C ALA A 76 16.47 18.82 -19.15
N THR A 77 15.80 17.67 -18.99
CA THR A 77 16.39 16.50 -18.33
C THR A 77 17.30 15.66 -19.26
N ALA A 78 17.28 15.91 -20.57
CA ALA A 78 17.89 15.03 -21.58
C ALA A 78 19.39 15.27 -21.89
N PRO A 79 20.04 16.39 -21.51
CA PRO A 79 21.50 16.46 -21.52
C PRO A 79 22.14 16.95 -20.21
N ALA A 80 21.45 16.86 -19.07
CA ALA A 80 22.06 17.10 -17.76
C ALA A 80 22.07 15.79 -16.97
N SER A 81 23.23 15.14 -16.90
CA SER A 81 23.45 13.88 -16.15
C SER A 81 22.86 13.92 -14.73
N GLY A 82 22.79 15.08 -14.09
CA GLY A 82 22.20 15.23 -12.76
C GLY A 82 20.67 15.24 -12.68
N ALA A 83 19.92 15.39 -13.78
CA ALA A 83 18.44 15.45 -13.72
C ALA A 83 17.81 14.05 -13.66
N LEU A 84 18.35 13.09 -14.42
CA LEU A 84 17.98 11.68 -14.33
C LEU A 84 18.36 11.12 -12.95
N ASP A 85 19.56 11.48 -12.45
CA ASP A 85 20.01 11.10 -11.11
C ASP A 85 19.09 11.65 -10.02
N ARG A 86 18.66 12.93 -10.11
CA ARG A 86 17.69 13.51 -9.15
C ARG A 86 16.32 12.86 -9.21
N ALA A 87 15.84 12.50 -10.41
CA ALA A 87 14.57 11.79 -10.56
C ALA A 87 14.68 10.37 -9.97
N ALA A 88 15.77 9.66 -10.26
CA ALA A 88 16.07 8.35 -9.70
C ALA A 88 16.18 8.41 -8.17
N GLU A 89 16.90 9.38 -7.61
CA GLU A 89 17.02 9.62 -6.16
C GLU A 89 15.64 9.83 -5.52
N LYS A 90 14.78 10.65 -6.14
CA LYS A 90 13.41 10.89 -5.66
C LYS A 90 12.57 9.62 -5.66
N TYR A 91 12.62 8.82 -6.73
CA TYR A 91 11.86 7.57 -6.79
C TYR A 91 12.40 6.52 -5.81
N THR A 92 13.73 6.43 -5.66
CA THR A 92 14.35 5.58 -4.65
C THR A 92 13.88 5.95 -3.25
N GLN A 93 13.87 7.24 -2.89
CA GLN A 93 13.35 7.71 -1.60
C GLN A 93 11.87 7.35 -1.41
N LEU A 94 11.04 7.52 -2.44
CA LEU A 94 9.62 7.15 -2.38
C LEU A 94 9.43 5.64 -2.18
N ILE A 95 10.19 4.80 -2.89
CA ILE A 95 10.13 3.35 -2.77
C ILE A 95 10.63 2.91 -1.38
N SER A 96 11.73 3.47 -0.89
CA SER A 96 12.25 3.17 0.45
C SER A 96 11.25 3.56 1.54
N ARG A 97 10.61 4.73 1.42
CA ARG A 97 9.56 5.13 2.35
C ARG A 97 8.37 4.18 2.29
N LEU A 98 7.92 3.82 1.08
CA LEU A 98 6.82 2.87 0.92
C LEU A 98 7.17 1.50 1.52
N GLY A 99 8.41 1.04 1.36
CA GLY A 99 8.92 -0.18 1.98
C GLY A 99 8.85 -0.12 3.50
N HIS A 100 9.33 0.97 4.11
CA HIS A 100 9.24 1.16 5.55
C HIS A 100 7.79 1.19 6.06
N GLU A 101 6.90 1.93 5.39
CA GLU A 101 5.48 1.97 5.74
C GLU A 101 4.82 0.59 5.61
N PHE A 102 5.25 -0.21 4.64
CA PHE A 102 4.79 -1.59 4.49
C PHE A 102 5.29 -2.47 5.64
N GLU A 103 6.59 -2.43 5.95
CA GLU A 103 7.19 -3.17 7.06
C GLU A 103 6.53 -2.80 8.40
N GLU A 104 6.37 -1.51 8.68
CA GLU A 104 5.72 -1.03 9.90
C GLU A 104 4.26 -1.47 9.97
N ARG A 105 3.52 -1.36 8.85
CA ARG A 105 2.10 -1.76 8.81
C ARG A 105 1.89 -3.26 8.96
N PHE A 106 2.84 -4.08 8.52
CA PHE A 106 2.75 -5.54 8.54
C PHE A 106 3.70 -6.20 9.55
N GLN A 107 4.31 -5.44 10.47
CA GLN A 107 5.24 -5.97 11.49
C GLN A 107 4.64 -7.11 12.33
N ASP A 108 3.31 -7.12 12.50
CA ASP A 108 2.63 -8.18 13.25
C ASP A 108 2.69 -9.54 12.55
N PHE A 109 2.97 -9.57 11.23
CA PHE A 109 3.16 -10.82 10.48
C PHE A 109 4.41 -11.56 10.95
N ASP A 110 5.43 -10.88 11.47
CA ASP A 110 6.62 -11.53 12.02
C ASP A 110 6.26 -12.41 13.23
N LYS A 111 5.28 -11.98 14.03
CA LYS A 111 4.76 -12.75 15.18
C LYS A 111 3.81 -13.87 14.73
N LEU A 112 3.05 -13.62 13.66
CA LEU A 112 2.11 -14.61 13.12
C LEU A 112 2.81 -15.72 12.34
N GLN A 113 3.92 -15.44 11.67
CA GLN A 113 4.58 -16.38 10.77
C GLN A 113 4.93 -17.72 11.45
N PRO A 114 5.54 -17.78 12.65
CA PRO A 114 5.81 -19.03 13.34
C PRO A 114 4.52 -19.83 13.61
N CYS A 115 3.48 -19.14 14.09
CA CYS A 115 2.17 -19.73 14.39
C CYS A 115 1.53 -20.35 13.14
N VAL A 116 1.47 -19.59 12.04
CA VAL A 116 0.89 -20.04 10.77
C VAL A 116 1.69 -21.19 10.17
N THR A 117 3.02 -21.11 10.24
CA THR A 117 3.92 -22.17 9.75
C THR A 117 3.68 -23.47 10.49
N PHE A 118 3.59 -23.40 11.82
CA PHE A 118 3.28 -24.58 12.65
C PHE A 118 1.88 -25.13 12.38
N ILE A 119 0.85 -24.28 12.32
CA ILE A 119 -0.52 -24.74 12.04
C ILE A 119 -0.66 -25.38 10.65
N SER A 120 0.10 -24.89 9.68
CA SER A 120 0.15 -25.46 8.33
C SER A 120 0.91 -26.78 8.27
N ASN A 121 1.88 -26.99 9.17
CA ASN A 121 2.66 -28.21 9.29
C ASN A 121 2.88 -28.59 10.76
N PRO A 122 1.87 -29.19 11.43
CA PRO A 122 1.91 -29.42 12.89
C PRO A 122 2.92 -30.49 13.34
N PHE A 123 3.52 -31.22 12.40
CA PHE A 123 4.58 -32.20 12.66
C PHE A 123 5.98 -31.67 12.33
N LEU A 124 6.11 -30.36 12.09
CA LEU A 124 7.41 -29.70 11.94
C LEU A 124 8.23 -29.86 13.23
N GLN A 125 9.53 -30.12 13.07
CA GLN A 125 10.44 -30.14 14.21
C GLN A 125 10.68 -28.71 14.68
N VAL A 126 10.12 -28.37 15.84
CA VAL A 126 10.21 -27.05 16.48
C VAL A 126 10.44 -27.21 17.98
N ASP A 127 10.88 -26.13 18.63
CA ASP A 127 10.84 -26.05 20.09
C ASP A 127 9.38 -25.90 20.53
N ILE A 128 8.87 -26.94 21.20
CA ILE A 128 7.46 -27.04 21.56
C ILE A 128 7.07 -25.99 22.60
N THR A 129 7.96 -25.71 23.57
CA THR A 129 7.74 -24.70 24.60
C THR A 129 7.69 -23.31 23.97
N CYS A 130 8.61 -23.01 23.05
CA CYS A 130 8.61 -21.72 22.35
C CYS A 130 7.36 -21.51 21.49
N ILE A 131 6.95 -22.51 20.69
CA ILE A 131 5.77 -22.35 19.83
C ILE A 131 4.46 -22.33 20.63
N SER A 132 4.38 -23.03 21.77
CA SER A 132 3.19 -22.98 22.63
C SER A 132 3.01 -21.61 23.29
N GLU A 133 4.10 -20.98 23.72
CA GLU A 133 4.11 -19.59 24.19
C GLU A 133 3.68 -18.62 23.08
N GLN A 134 4.26 -18.74 21.88
CA GLN A 134 3.90 -17.89 20.73
C GLN A 134 2.43 -18.02 20.33
N LEU A 135 1.91 -19.25 20.26
CA LEU A 135 0.49 -19.51 19.98
C LEU A 135 -0.40 -18.98 21.11
N GLY A 136 0.03 -19.15 22.37
CA GLY A 136 -0.63 -18.65 23.56
C GLY A 136 -0.81 -17.14 23.54
N GLU A 137 0.28 -16.40 23.29
CA GLU A 137 0.27 -14.94 23.19
C GLU A 137 -0.55 -14.46 21.98
N THR A 138 -0.32 -15.05 20.80
CA THR A 138 -0.94 -14.61 19.54
C THR A 138 -2.45 -14.83 19.53
N PHE A 139 -2.91 -15.95 20.07
CA PHE A 139 -4.32 -16.35 20.01
C PHE A 139 -5.07 -16.25 21.33
N ASN A 140 -4.43 -15.74 22.39
CA ASN A 140 -4.95 -15.67 23.76
C ASN A 140 -5.41 -17.05 24.26
N LEU A 141 -4.47 -18.00 24.27
CA LEU A 141 -4.66 -19.39 24.68
C LEU A 141 -3.70 -19.73 25.83
N ASN A 142 -3.99 -20.82 26.56
CA ASN A 142 -3.11 -21.31 27.62
C ASN A 142 -1.91 -22.06 27.00
N ALA A 143 -0.70 -21.50 27.15
CA ALA A 143 0.53 -22.08 26.61
C ALA A 143 0.85 -23.47 27.17
N GLY A 144 0.59 -23.72 28.46
CA GLY A 144 0.86 -25.02 29.08
C GLY A 144 -0.08 -26.13 28.59
N GLU A 145 -1.36 -25.80 28.37
CA GLU A 145 -2.31 -26.73 27.75
C GLU A 145 -1.93 -27.02 26.29
N LEU A 146 -1.56 -25.98 25.53
CA LEU A 146 -1.08 -26.12 24.16
C LEU A 146 0.18 -26.99 24.06
N GLU A 147 1.15 -26.83 24.94
CA GLU A 147 2.37 -27.64 24.96
C GLU A 147 2.05 -29.14 25.09
N MET A 148 1.13 -29.49 26.00
CA MET A 148 0.67 -30.88 26.18
C MET A 148 -0.11 -31.40 24.97
N GLU A 149 -0.97 -30.57 24.38
CA GLU A 149 -1.69 -30.91 23.14
C GLU A 149 -0.73 -31.17 21.98
N ILE A 150 0.27 -30.30 21.78
CA ILE A 150 1.27 -30.43 20.71
C ILE A 150 2.08 -31.72 20.87
N LEU A 151 2.59 -31.99 22.08
CA LEU A 151 3.30 -33.24 22.39
C LEU A 151 2.45 -34.46 22.07
N THR A 152 1.17 -34.43 22.47
CA THR A 152 0.24 -35.53 22.24
C THR A 152 -0.05 -35.71 20.76
N LEU A 153 -0.23 -34.61 20.00
CA LEU A 153 -0.50 -34.64 18.57
C LEU A 153 0.72 -35.14 17.78
N GLN A 154 1.91 -34.64 18.08
CA GLN A 154 3.13 -35.01 17.34
C GLN A 154 3.54 -36.47 17.53
N ASN A 155 3.13 -37.09 18.66
CA ASN A 155 3.31 -38.51 18.92
C ASN A 155 2.22 -39.41 18.31
N ASP A 156 1.16 -38.83 17.73
CA ASP A 156 0.08 -39.60 17.10
C ASP A 156 0.47 -40.01 15.66
N ILE A 157 0.78 -41.29 15.49
CA ILE A 157 1.21 -41.87 14.22
C ILE A 157 0.09 -41.80 13.16
N THR A 158 -1.17 -41.91 13.58
CA THR A 158 -2.33 -41.89 12.67
C THR A 158 -2.55 -40.50 12.13
N LEU A 159 -2.52 -39.48 12.99
CA LEU A 159 -2.60 -38.09 12.55
C LEU A 159 -1.40 -37.72 11.69
N LYS A 160 -0.19 -38.16 12.06
CA LYS A 160 1.03 -37.93 11.26
C LYS A 160 0.94 -38.48 9.85
N ALA A 161 0.34 -39.65 9.67
CA ALA A 161 0.13 -40.24 8.35
C ALA A 161 -0.78 -39.38 7.45
N HIS A 162 -1.66 -38.56 8.04
CA HIS A 162 -2.61 -37.70 7.34
C HIS A 162 -2.18 -36.22 7.28
N GLN A 163 -0.95 -35.88 7.67
CA GLN A 163 -0.46 -34.49 7.74
C GLN A 163 -0.56 -33.71 6.41
N GLY A 164 -0.56 -34.41 5.26
CA GLY A 164 -0.71 -33.80 3.93
C GLY A 164 -2.16 -33.55 3.52
N SER A 165 -3.14 -33.86 4.36
CA SER A 165 -4.56 -33.65 4.05
C SER A 165 -4.89 -32.15 4.04
N PRO A 166 -5.57 -31.63 3.00
CA PRO A 166 -6.01 -30.22 2.96
C PRO A 166 -7.02 -29.88 4.07
N HIS A 167 -7.66 -30.89 4.66
CA HIS A 167 -8.60 -30.76 5.77
C HIS A 167 -8.09 -31.47 7.03
N PHE A 168 -6.78 -31.49 7.25
CA PHE A 168 -6.14 -32.14 8.40
C PHE A 168 -6.86 -31.81 9.72
N TRP A 169 -7.14 -30.53 9.98
CA TRP A 169 -7.78 -30.07 11.21
C TRP A 169 -9.23 -30.58 11.40
N CYS A 170 -9.91 -31.04 10.34
CA CYS A 170 -11.21 -31.71 10.46
C CYS A 170 -11.10 -33.17 10.93
N LEU A 171 -9.90 -33.77 10.85
CA LEU A 171 -9.62 -35.13 11.34
C LEU A 171 -9.15 -35.12 12.81
N VAL A 172 -8.72 -33.97 13.30
CA VAL A 172 -8.25 -33.78 14.67
C VAL A 172 -9.45 -33.61 15.60
N ASP A 173 -9.50 -34.39 16.68
CA ASP A 173 -10.57 -34.33 17.66
C ASP A 173 -10.61 -32.98 18.39
N SER A 174 -11.71 -32.25 18.25
CA SER A 174 -11.85 -30.89 18.78
C SER A 174 -11.97 -30.84 20.31
N GLU A 175 -12.38 -31.93 20.96
CA GLU A 175 -12.48 -31.99 22.43
C GLU A 175 -11.13 -32.34 23.06
N LYS A 176 -10.31 -33.15 22.38
CA LYS A 176 -8.98 -33.54 22.82
C LYS A 176 -7.93 -32.46 22.56
N TYR A 177 -8.07 -31.68 21.48
CA TYR A 177 -7.09 -30.68 21.04
C TYR A 177 -7.73 -29.28 20.91
N LYS A 178 -8.33 -28.80 21.99
CA LYS A 178 -9.14 -27.56 22.01
C LYS A 178 -8.32 -26.33 21.65
N GLY A 179 -7.13 -26.21 22.23
CA GLY A 179 -6.23 -25.08 21.98
C GLY A 179 -5.77 -25.07 20.53
N LEU A 180 -5.27 -26.20 20.03
CA LEU A 180 -4.78 -26.33 18.66
C LEU A 180 -5.88 -26.16 17.62
N HIS A 181 -7.07 -26.71 17.84
CA HIS A 181 -8.21 -26.50 16.96
C HIS A 181 -8.63 -25.03 16.92
N THR A 182 -8.63 -24.35 18.07
CA THR A 182 -8.91 -22.91 18.15
C THR A 182 -7.85 -22.09 17.40
N ALA A 183 -6.57 -22.41 17.58
CA ALA A 183 -5.47 -21.75 16.86
C ALA A 183 -5.57 -21.96 15.34
N ALA A 184 -5.93 -23.17 14.90
CA ALA A 184 -6.13 -23.50 13.49
C ALA A 184 -7.28 -22.71 12.86
N LEU A 185 -8.43 -22.64 13.54
CA LEU A 185 -9.57 -21.84 13.09
C LEU A 185 -9.23 -20.34 13.03
N LYS A 186 -8.58 -19.81 14.08
CA LYS A 186 -8.17 -18.40 14.11
C LYS A 186 -7.22 -18.09 12.96
N THR A 187 -6.25 -18.98 12.70
CA THR A 187 -5.32 -18.87 11.56
C THR A 187 -6.06 -18.84 10.23
N ALA A 188 -7.03 -19.75 10.03
CA ALA A 188 -7.83 -19.78 8.80
C ALA A 188 -8.64 -18.49 8.60
N CYS A 189 -9.15 -17.90 9.67
CA CYS A 189 -9.92 -16.64 9.64
C CYS A 189 -9.08 -15.40 9.32
N LEU A 190 -7.75 -15.43 9.51
CA LEU A 190 -6.87 -14.29 9.17
C LEU A 190 -6.87 -13.99 7.67
N PHE A 191 -7.15 -14.99 6.83
CA PHE A 191 -7.14 -14.88 5.37
C PHE A 191 -8.55 -14.83 4.76
N GLY A 192 -9.47 -14.12 5.43
CA GLY A 192 -10.82 -13.90 4.92
C GLY A 192 -10.84 -13.24 3.53
N SER A 193 -11.81 -13.60 2.69
CA SER A 193 -11.98 -12.98 1.37
C SER A 193 -12.24 -11.47 1.51
N THR A 194 -11.67 -10.66 0.61
CA THR A 194 -11.94 -9.22 0.57
C THR A 194 -13.43 -8.92 0.44
N TYR A 195 -14.20 -9.79 -0.21
CA TYR A 195 -15.65 -9.71 -0.33
C TYR A 195 -16.38 -9.60 1.03
N LEU A 196 -15.99 -10.40 2.03
CA LEU A 196 -16.61 -10.33 3.36
C LEU A 196 -16.29 -8.99 4.05
N CYS A 197 -15.07 -8.49 3.89
CA CYS A 197 -14.67 -7.17 4.37
C CYS A 197 -15.45 -6.06 3.67
N GLU A 198 -15.53 -6.09 2.33
CA GLU A 198 -16.29 -5.13 1.52
C GLU A 198 -17.78 -5.11 1.90
N SER A 199 -18.38 -6.29 2.09
CA SER A 199 -19.76 -6.43 2.58
C SER A 199 -19.92 -5.83 3.99
N ALA A 200 -18.99 -6.07 4.90
CA ALA A 200 -19.00 -5.48 6.23
C ALA A 200 -18.89 -3.94 6.19
N PHE A 201 -18.02 -3.38 5.35
CA PHE A 201 -17.89 -1.93 5.16
C PHE A 201 -19.15 -1.29 4.54
N SER A 202 -19.78 -1.98 3.59
CA SER A 202 -21.05 -1.55 2.99
C SER A 202 -22.16 -1.49 4.04
N ASN A 203 -22.32 -2.56 4.82
CA ASN A 203 -23.26 -2.61 5.94
C ASN A 203 -22.97 -1.53 6.99
N MET A 204 -21.69 -1.33 7.34
CA MET A 204 -21.28 -0.28 8.27
C MET A 204 -21.67 1.11 7.76
N SER A 205 -21.52 1.38 6.46
CA SER A 205 -21.91 2.66 5.86
C SER A 205 -23.42 2.89 5.93
N PHE A 206 -24.22 1.82 5.78
CA PHE A 206 -25.67 1.89 5.95
C PHE A 206 -26.08 2.10 7.42
N ILE A 207 -25.42 1.41 8.35
CA ILE A 207 -25.64 1.53 9.80
C ILE A 207 -25.24 2.94 10.27
N LYS A 208 -24.12 3.48 9.80
CA LYS A 208 -23.65 4.84 10.07
C LYS A 208 -24.27 5.85 9.09
N ASN A 209 -25.60 5.92 9.03
CA ASN A 209 -26.26 6.92 8.21
C ASN A 209 -26.38 8.28 8.93
N LYS A 210 -26.60 9.34 8.16
CA LYS A 210 -26.69 10.75 8.63
C LYS A 210 -27.74 11.02 9.70
N HIS A 211 -28.69 10.10 9.90
CA HIS A 211 -29.77 10.23 10.87
C HIS A 211 -29.47 9.55 12.21
N ARG A 212 -28.37 8.80 12.32
CA ARG A 212 -27.98 8.07 13.52
C ARG A 212 -26.79 8.74 14.22
N THR A 213 -27.04 9.88 14.86
CA THR A 213 -26.03 10.73 15.50
C THR A 213 -25.60 10.28 16.91
N ARG A 214 -26.23 9.24 17.48
CA ARG A 214 -25.99 8.75 18.85
C ARG A 214 -25.44 7.31 18.91
N LEU A 215 -24.92 6.79 17.79
CA LEU A 215 -24.32 5.45 17.76
C LEU A 215 -22.98 5.47 18.49
N THR A 216 -22.80 4.56 19.45
CA THR A 216 -21.52 4.31 20.11
C THR A 216 -20.79 3.20 19.36
N ASP A 217 -19.50 3.02 19.63
CA ASP A 217 -18.72 1.95 19.01
C ASP A 217 -19.27 0.55 19.38
N ALA A 218 -19.75 0.38 20.63
CA ALA A 218 -20.42 -0.86 21.04
C ALA A 218 -21.69 -1.13 20.23
N HIS A 219 -22.57 -0.13 20.03
CA HIS A 219 -23.76 -0.28 19.20
C HIS A 219 -23.42 -0.62 17.75
N LEU A 220 -22.31 -0.07 17.24
CA LEU A 220 -21.86 -0.30 15.88
C LEU A 220 -21.34 -1.73 15.72
N GLU A 221 -20.53 -2.19 16.66
CA GLU A 221 -20.01 -3.56 16.69
C GLU A 221 -21.16 -4.58 16.67
N ASP A 222 -22.13 -4.44 17.58
CA ASP A 222 -23.29 -5.32 17.67
C ASP A 222 -24.11 -5.31 16.38
N SER A 223 -24.37 -4.13 15.82
CA SER A 223 -25.14 -3.98 14.59
C SER A 223 -24.45 -4.59 13.38
N ILE A 224 -23.13 -4.40 13.24
CA ILE A 224 -22.34 -4.99 12.17
C ILE A 224 -22.34 -6.50 12.31
N ARG A 225 -22.11 -7.03 13.52
CA ARG A 225 -22.09 -8.46 13.82
C ARG A 225 -23.39 -9.16 13.38
N VAL A 226 -24.54 -8.54 13.67
CA VAL A 226 -25.84 -9.04 13.21
C VAL A 226 -25.95 -8.97 11.68
N ALA A 227 -25.58 -7.84 11.07
CA ALA A 227 -25.72 -7.59 9.63
C ALA A 227 -24.85 -8.51 8.76
N VAL A 228 -23.67 -8.90 9.24
CA VAL A 228 -22.76 -9.82 8.50
C VAL A 228 -22.99 -11.29 8.83
N SER A 229 -23.80 -11.60 9.85
CA SER A 229 -24.07 -13.00 10.19
C SER A 229 -25.09 -13.61 9.22
N SER A 230 -24.92 -14.90 8.93
CA SER A 230 -25.95 -15.72 8.29
C SER A 230 -27.01 -16.24 9.28
N TYR A 231 -26.96 -15.79 10.54
CA TYR A 231 -27.86 -16.24 11.58
C TYR A 231 -29.25 -15.62 11.40
N THR A 232 -30.28 -16.47 11.35
CA THR A 232 -31.68 -16.04 11.34
C THR A 232 -32.27 -16.20 12.74
N PRO A 233 -32.54 -15.10 13.47
CA PRO A 233 -33.18 -15.17 14.78
C PRO A 233 -34.54 -15.87 14.71
N ASN A 234 -34.89 -16.60 15.76
CA ASN A 234 -36.23 -17.16 15.91
C ASN A 234 -37.21 -16.04 16.32
N TYR A 235 -37.74 -15.33 15.33
CA TYR A 235 -38.61 -14.17 15.54
C TYR A 235 -39.89 -14.52 16.31
N SER A 236 -40.47 -15.71 16.12
CA SER A 236 -41.69 -16.10 16.84
C SER A 236 -41.42 -16.23 18.35
N ALA A 237 -40.33 -16.88 18.75
CA ALA A 237 -39.97 -17.00 20.17
C ALA A 237 -39.67 -15.63 20.81
N LEU A 238 -39.10 -14.70 20.05
CA LEU A 238 -38.82 -13.33 20.48
C LEU A 238 -40.09 -12.51 20.69
N VAL A 239 -41.07 -12.66 19.79
CA VAL A 239 -42.38 -12.00 19.92
C VAL A 239 -43.15 -12.57 21.10
N ASP A 240 -43.14 -13.90 21.27
CA ASP A 240 -43.87 -14.58 22.35
C ASP A 240 -43.30 -14.25 23.75
N SER A 241 -42.02 -13.90 23.84
CA SER A 241 -41.37 -13.51 25.10
C SER A 241 -41.42 -12.01 25.39
N MET A 242 -41.95 -11.21 24.46
CA MET A 242 -42.01 -9.75 24.61
C MET A 242 -43.18 -9.35 25.53
N GLN A 243 -42.88 -8.84 26.72
CA GLN A 243 -43.90 -8.22 27.58
C GLN A 243 -44.23 -6.82 27.05
N CYS A 244 -45.38 -6.70 26.37
CA CYS A 244 -45.92 -5.42 25.94
C CYS A 244 -46.21 -4.53 27.16
N GLN A 245 -45.42 -3.47 27.34
CA GLN A 245 -45.77 -2.39 28.25
C GLN A 245 -46.90 -1.60 27.59
N ALA A 246 -48.14 -1.82 28.05
CA ALA A 246 -49.26 -1.00 27.63
C ALA A 246 -49.04 0.41 28.19
N SER A 247 -48.93 1.40 27.32
CA SER A 247 -48.93 2.81 27.69
C SER A 247 -50.27 3.19 28.33
N HIS A 248 -50.20 3.84 29.49
CA HIS A 248 -51.34 4.43 30.20
C HIS A 248 -51.92 5.64 29.50
#